data_AF-A0A925YW58-F1
#
_entry.id   AF-A0A925YW58-F1
#
_cell.length_a   1.000
_cell.length_b   1.000
_cell.length_c   1.000
_cell.angle_alpha   90.00
_cell.angle_beta   90.00
_cell.angle_gamma   90.00
#
_symmetry.space_group_name_H-M   'P 1'
#
loop_
_entity.id
_entity.type
_entity.pdbx_description
1 polymer ?
#
loop_
_entity_poly.entity_id
_entity_poly.type
_entity_poly.pdbx_seq_one_letter_code
_entity_poly.pdbx_strand_id
1 'polypeptide(L)'
;MVATSPTEVLAQAFLERAKTLHATIEPVRVLKARAYKIGDAHILIRAASEGNRMYFFGLNYINAEEVANLDNAFFAFICGSIKQVVILPASLLVANLPLISHDRNGEYKSTIDKDLNIALSGRNNRLDCSQYVNAWPLLLNSSQFNLGDRNTAEESLHSVVQGRLLEIGNARGFQTFCPNKSKKFNDRKLSEIATLQTCPTLQFSEHDVLRQIDVLWFREKGQNFIPECAFEVELSTGMWSGVGRMATLIDYTNVRLFVISSEQRKYQQVMNAYADFQARYTHIQTELVGELYAAELNLKELRVQIGL
;
A
#
# COMPACT_ATOMS: atom_id res chain seq x y z
N MET A 1 33.55 1.08 -8.45
CA MET A 1 32.77 0.12 -7.64
C MET A 1 32.18 0.92 -6.48
N VAL A 2 30.85 1.06 -6.42
CA VAL A 2 30.20 1.74 -5.29
C VAL A 2 30.31 0.79 -4.09
N ALA A 3 30.87 1.26 -2.97
CA ALA A 3 30.99 0.46 -1.77
C ALA A 3 29.59 0.12 -1.23
N THR A 4 29.28 -1.17 -1.12
CA THR A 4 28.03 -1.68 -0.58
C THR A 4 27.89 -1.26 0.89
N SER A 5 26.76 -0.66 1.26
CA SER A 5 26.56 -0.19 2.64
C SER A 5 26.50 -1.36 3.64
N PRO A 6 26.88 -1.17 4.92
CA PRO A 6 26.80 -2.24 5.93
C PRO A 6 25.41 -2.86 6.06
N THR A 7 24.35 -2.07 5.89
CA THR A 7 22.96 -2.52 5.96
C THR A 7 22.54 -3.32 4.72
N GLU A 8 23.13 -3.04 3.55
CA GLU A 8 22.96 -3.88 2.35
C GLU A 8 23.64 -5.24 2.50
N VAL A 9 24.84 -5.28 3.09
CA VAL A 9 25.52 -6.54 3.39
C VAL A 9 24.69 -7.41 4.32
N LEU A 10 24.09 -6.81 5.37
CA LEU A 10 23.19 -7.51 6.27
C LEU A 10 21.92 -8.02 5.58
N ALA A 11 21.30 -7.19 4.73
CA ALA A 11 20.12 -7.60 3.96
C ALA A 11 20.45 -8.76 3.00
N GLN A 12 21.60 -8.71 2.32
CA GLN A 12 22.04 -9.81 1.45
C GLN A 12 22.30 -11.09 2.26
N ALA A 13 22.96 -10.98 3.42
CA ALA A 13 23.21 -12.13 4.29
C ALA A 13 21.90 -12.77 4.80
N PHE A 14 20.87 -11.97 5.07
CA PHE A 14 19.54 -12.48 5.41
C PHE A 14 18.91 -13.27 4.26
N LEU A 15 19.00 -12.76 3.03
CA LEU A 15 18.49 -13.46 1.84
C LEU A 15 19.27 -14.75 1.58
N GLU A 16 20.60 -14.75 1.70
CA GLU A 16 21.39 -15.98 1.58
C GLU A 16 21.00 -17.01 2.65
N ARG A 17 20.78 -16.57 3.89
CA ARG A 17 20.28 -17.46 4.95
C ARG A 17 18.93 -18.07 4.58
N ALA A 18 17.99 -17.27 4.07
CA ALA A 18 16.69 -17.78 3.60
C ALA A 18 16.83 -18.83 2.48
N LYS A 19 17.77 -18.65 1.53
CA LYS A 19 18.06 -19.66 0.49
C LYS A 19 18.56 -20.97 1.08
N THR A 20 19.41 -20.92 2.13
CA THR A 20 19.88 -22.15 2.80
C THR A 20 18.75 -22.94 3.47
N LEU A 21 17.60 -22.30 3.71
CA LEU A 21 16.40 -22.93 4.26
C LEU A 21 15.45 -23.42 3.15
N HIS A 22 15.93 -23.52 1.91
CA HIS A 22 15.20 -23.96 0.72
C HIS A 22 13.97 -23.11 0.36
N ALA A 23 13.93 -21.85 0.81
CA ALA A 23 12.88 -20.93 0.40
C ALA A 23 13.15 -20.37 -1.01
N THR A 24 12.11 -20.31 -1.84
CA THR A 24 12.11 -19.46 -3.04
C THR A 24 12.17 -18.00 -2.61
N ILE A 25 12.90 -17.18 -3.37
CA ILE A 25 13.02 -15.74 -3.07
C ILE A 25 12.75 -14.95 -4.34
N GLU A 26 11.74 -14.09 -4.27
CA GLU A 26 11.35 -13.22 -5.38
C GLU A 26 11.20 -11.78 -4.86
N PRO A 27 11.78 -10.76 -5.51
CA PRO A 27 11.54 -9.38 -5.12
C PRO A 27 10.08 -9.00 -5.42
N VAL A 28 9.43 -8.29 -4.50
CA VAL A 28 8.07 -7.76 -4.70
C VAL A 28 8.17 -6.47 -5.51
N ARG A 29 8.15 -6.59 -6.84
CA ARG A 29 8.50 -5.50 -7.77
C ARG A 29 7.55 -4.30 -7.72
N VAL A 30 6.30 -4.52 -7.35
CA VAL A 30 5.31 -3.45 -7.19
C VAL A 30 5.58 -2.54 -5.99
N LEU A 31 6.42 -2.97 -5.05
CA LEU A 31 6.84 -2.16 -3.92
C LEU A 31 8.22 -1.55 -4.19
N LYS A 32 8.37 -0.24 -3.93
CA LYS A 32 9.68 0.44 -4.02
C LYS A 32 10.61 0.11 -2.84
N ALA A 33 10.11 -0.59 -1.83
CA ALA A 33 10.87 -0.96 -0.65
C ALA A 33 11.61 -2.29 -0.83
N ARG A 34 12.55 -2.61 0.08
CA ARG A 34 13.26 -3.91 0.14
C ARG A 34 12.33 -5.04 0.62
N ALA A 35 11.29 -5.30 -0.18
CA ALA A 35 10.28 -6.31 0.07
C ALA A 35 10.53 -7.54 -0.81
N TYR A 36 10.44 -8.72 -0.21
CA TYR A 36 10.69 -9.98 -0.87
C TYR A 36 9.58 -10.95 -0.52
N LYS A 37 9.21 -11.82 -1.46
CA LYS A 37 8.46 -13.03 -1.18
C LYS A 37 9.47 -14.13 -0.85
N ILE A 38 9.43 -14.67 0.36
CA ILE A 38 10.26 -15.79 0.83
C ILE A 38 9.32 -16.97 1.09
N GLY A 39 9.36 -17.98 0.22
CA GLY A 39 8.34 -19.00 0.15
C GLY A 39 6.97 -18.35 -0.13
N ASP A 40 6.11 -18.36 0.88
CA ASP A 40 4.77 -17.78 0.84
C ASP A 40 4.64 -16.48 1.62
N ALA A 41 5.69 -16.07 2.34
CA ALA A 41 5.68 -14.89 3.19
C ALA A 41 6.17 -13.67 2.42
N HIS A 42 5.43 -12.56 2.53
CA HIS A 42 5.92 -11.26 2.08
C HIS A 42 6.67 -10.61 3.23
N ILE A 43 7.91 -10.19 3.01
CA ILE A 43 8.76 -9.65 4.07
C ILE A 43 9.44 -8.35 3.67
N LEU A 44 9.30 -7.34 4.51
CA LEU A 44 10.06 -6.10 4.40
C LEU A 44 11.32 -6.17 5.26
N ILE A 45 12.49 -6.05 4.63
CA ILE A 45 13.77 -6.11 5.33
C ILE A 45 14.22 -4.69 5.72
N ARG A 46 14.58 -4.54 6.99
CA ARG A 46 15.26 -3.37 7.56
C ARG A 46 16.48 -3.84 8.33
N ALA A 47 17.60 -3.15 8.14
CA ALA A 47 18.86 -3.50 8.78
C ALA A 47 19.48 -2.26 9.43
N ALA A 48 20.04 -2.45 10.61
CA ALA A 48 20.85 -1.48 11.32
C ALA A 48 22.19 -2.12 11.64
N SER A 49 23.29 -1.39 11.45
CA SER A 49 24.59 -1.83 11.94
C SER A 49 24.64 -1.81 13.47
N GLU A 50 25.63 -2.48 14.05
CA GLU A 50 25.80 -2.52 15.50
C GLU A 50 25.95 -1.09 16.07
N GLY A 51 25.06 -0.76 17.02
CA GLY A 51 25.05 0.51 17.74
C GLY A 51 25.31 0.29 19.23
N ASN A 52 25.64 1.35 19.97
CA ASN A 52 26.04 1.22 21.38
C ASN A 52 24.99 0.56 22.29
N ARG A 53 23.73 1.03 22.21
CA ARG A 53 22.64 0.63 23.14
C ARG A 53 21.33 0.20 22.48
N MET A 54 21.03 0.71 21.29
CA MET A 54 19.78 0.46 20.58
C MET A 54 20.06 0.35 19.08
N TYR A 55 19.17 -0.32 18.36
CA TYR A 55 19.12 -0.37 16.92
C TYR A 55 17.99 0.54 16.42
N PHE A 56 18.26 1.33 15.38
CA PHE A 56 17.31 2.30 14.85
C PHE A 56 16.91 1.93 13.43
N PHE A 57 15.61 1.90 13.17
CA PHE A 57 15.05 1.56 11.88
C PHE A 57 14.08 2.64 11.42
N GLY A 58 14.40 3.26 10.29
CA GLY A 58 13.47 4.11 9.56
C GLY A 58 12.45 3.27 8.79
N LEU A 59 11.18 3.55 9.02
CA LEU A 59 10.07 2.91 8.34
C LEU A 59 9.07 3.97 7.88
N ASN A 60 9.16 4.34 6.61
CA ASN A 60 8.17 5.18 5.95
C ASN A 60 6.78 4.51 6.05
N TYR A 61 5.77 5.28 6.47
CA TYR A 61 4.42 4.75 6.74
C TYR A 61 3.77 4.14 5.48
N ILE A 62 3.99 4.71 4.29
CA ILE A 62 3.44 4.21 3.02
C ILE A 62 3.92 2.78 2.79
N ASN A 63 5.23 2.57 2.92
CA ASN A 63 5.84 1.25 2.75
C ASN A 63 5.36 0.25 3.81
N ALA A 64 5.14 0.71 5.04
CA ALA A 64 4.63 -0.14 6.12
C ALA A 64 3.19 -0.59 5.84
N GLU A 65 2.33 0.35 5.42
CA GLU A 65 0.94 0.10 5.07
C GLU A 65 0.85 -0.84 3.87
N GLU A 66 1.59 -0.58 2.80
CA GLU A 66 1.59 -1.42 1.59
C GLU A 66 1.98 -2.86 1.90
N VAL A 67 3.03 -3.07 2.69
CA VAL A 67 3.46 -4.42 3.11
C VAL A 67 2.41 -5.06 4.00
N ALA A 68 1.82 -4.32 4.93
CA ALA A 68 0.82 -4.87 5.84
C ALA A 68 -0.50 -5.27 5.17
N ASN A 69 -0.78 -4.72 3.98
CA ASN A 69 -1.92 -5.13 3.15
C ASN A 69 -1.61 -6.35 2.26
N LEU A 70 -0.37 -6.85 2.23
CA LEU A 70 -0.06 -8.10 1.56
C LEU A 70 -0.50 -9.29 2.41
N ASP A 71 -0.92 -10.37 1.74
CA ASP A 71 -1.21 -11.63 2.42
C ASP A 71 0.07 -12.22 3.04
N ASN A 72 -0.04 -12.73 4.28
CA ASN A 72 1.07 -13.37 5.00
C ASN A 72 2.33 -12.48 5.09
N ALA A 73 2.14 -11.25 5.58
CA ALA A 73 3.17 -10.22 5.63
C ALA A 73 3.94 -10.15 6.95
N PHE A 74 5.24 -9.83 6.86
CA PHE A 74 6.18 -9.72 7.97
C PHE A 74 7.14 -8.53 7.80
N PHE A 75 7.73 -8.11 8.91
CA PHE A 75 8.89 -7.22 8.95
C PHE A 75 10.08 -7.98 9.54
N ALA A 76 11.24 -7.88 8.89
CA ALA A 76 12.51 -8.36 9.42
C ALA A 76 13.39 -7.17 9.84
N PHE A 77 13.68 -7.06 11.13
CA PHE A 77 14.62 -6.08 11.67
C PHE A 77 15.93 -6.77 12.04
N ILE A 78 16.95 -6.59 11.19
CA ILE A 78 18.30 -7.15 11.39
C ILE A 78 19.09 -6.20 12.28
N CYS A 79 19.41 -6.66 13.49
CA CYS A 79 20.05 -5.89 14.54
C CYS A 79 21.55 -6.20 14.58
N GLY A 80 22.35 -5.54 13.75
CA GLY A 80 23.82 -5.70 13.67
C GLY A 80 24.30 -7.03 13.07
N SER A 81 23.53 -8.11 13.19
CA SER A 81 23.89 -9.45 12.73
C SER A 81 22.66 -10.27 12.35
N ILE A 82 22.82 -11.21 11.40
CA ILE A 82 21.80 -12.22 11.06
C ILE A 82 21.52 -13.22 12.21
N LYS A 83 22.31 -13.18 13.29
CA LYS A 83 22.03 -13.91 14.53
C LYS A 83 21.03 -13.17 15.44
N GLN A 84 20.70 -11.93 15.13
CA GLN A 84 19.82 -11.07 15.92
C GLN A 84 18.81 -10.41 14.97
N VAL A 85 17.85 -11.21 14.50
CA VAL A 85 16.79 -10.73 13.61
C VAL A 85 15.45 -10.82 14.32
N VAL A 86 14.69 -9.74 14.38
CA VAL A 86 13.28 -9.80 14.82
C VAL A 86 12.41 -9.98 13.58
N ILE A 87 11.73 -11.13 13.45
CA ILE A 87 10.82 -11.46 12.35
C ILE A 87 9.39 -11.35 12.88
N LEU A 88 8.76 -10.20 12.67
CA LEU A 88 7.48 -9.84 13.28
C LEU A 88 6.34 -9.89 12.26
N PRO A 89 5.17 -10.49 12.58
CA PRO A 89 3.98 -10.37 11.75
C PRO A 89 3.60 -8.90 11.51
N ALA A 90 3.23 -8.55 10.28
CA ALA A 90 2.92 -7.17 9.92
C ALA A 90 1.72 -6.62 10.71
N SER A 91 0.68 -7.43 10.92
CA SER A 91 -0.49 -7.06 11.73
C SER A 91 -0.13 -6.64 13.15
N LEU A 92 0.83 -7.34 13.78
CA LEU A 92 1.29 -7.02 15.13
C LEU A 92 2.07 -5.70 15.16
N LEU A 93 2.92 -5.43 14.16
CA LEU A 93 3.61 -4.14 14.07
C LEU A 93 2.61 -3.00 13.85
N VAL A 94 1.70 -3.15 12.90
CA VAL A 94 0.71 -2.13 12.53
C VAL A 94 -0.19 -1.77 13.70
N ALA A 95 -0.66 -2.75 14.47
CA ALA A 95 -1.46 -2.49 15.68
C ALA A 95 -0.72 -1.62 16.71
N ASN A 96 0.62 -1.62 16.69
CA ASN A 96 1.46 -0.84 17.60
C ASN A 96 2.08 0.41 16.96
N LEU A 97 1.91 0.65 15.65
CA LEU A 97 2.46 1.83 14.97
C LEU A 97 2.04 3.16 15.61
N PRO A 98 0.79 3.37 16.10
CA PRO A 98 0.42 4.61 16.79
C PRO A 98 1.23 4.86 18.07
N LEU A 99 1.80 3.81 18.67
CA LEU A 99 2.66 3.88 19.85
C LEU A 99 4.15 3.94 19.47
N ILE A 100 4.52 3.85 18.20
CA ILE A 100 5.92 4.01 17.77
C ILE A 100 6.17 5.49 17.47
N SER A 101 7.34 5.99 17.90
CA SER A 101 7.71 7.37 17.59
C SER A 101 7.77 7.57 16.09
N HIS A 102 7.14 8.63 15.59
CA HIS A 102 7.20 9.04 14.20
C HIS A 102 7.62 10.51 14.13
N ASP A 103 8.21 10.91 13.01
CA ASP A 103 8.41 12.33 12.74
C ASP A 103 7.26 12.94 11.93
N ARG A 104 7.30 14.27 11.77
CA ARG A 104 6.29 15.03 11.03
C ARG A 104 6.23 14.67 9.54
N ASN A 105 7.22 13.93 9.03
CA ASN A 105 7.30 13.54 7.62
C ASN A 105 6.70 12.15 7.37
N GLY A 106 6.10 11.52 8.39
CA GLY A 106 5.49 10.19 8.27
C GLY A 106 6.52 9.05 8.27
N GLU A 107 7.71 9.26 8.82
CA GLU A 107 8.67 8.19 9.06
C GLU A 107 8.57 7.68 10.50
N TYR A 108 8.17 6.41 10.67
CA TYR A 108 8.26 5.71 11.94
C TYR A 108 9.72 5.40 12.26
N LYS A 109 10.12 5.71 13.49
CA LYS A 109 11.44 5.44 14.05
C LYS A 109 11.32 4.27 15.01
N SER A 110 11.26 3.07 14.45
CA SER A 110 11.25 1.85 15.26
C SER A 110 12.62 1.69 15.91
N THR A 111 12.64 1.61 17.23
CA THR A 111 13.87 1.45 18.01
C THR A 111 13.81 0.11 18.71
N ILE A 112 14.83 -0.72 18.53
CA ILE A 112 14.93 -2.05 19.14
C ILE A 112 16.05 -2.05 20.17
N ASP A 113 15.78 -2.54 21.38
CA ASP A 113 16.79 -2.64 22.44
C ASP A 113 17.68 -3.88 22.31
N LYS A 114 18.64 -4.06 23.23
CA LYS A 114 19.57 -5.20 23.20
C LYS A 114 18.90 -6.54 23.52
N ASP A 115 17.75 -6.51 24.18
CA ASP A 115 16.92 -7.68 24.43
C ASP A 115 16.00 -7.97 23.23
N LEU A 116 16.18 -7.21 22.14
CA LEU A 116 15.49 -7.31 20.87
C LEU A 116 14.00 -6.95 20.94
N ASN A 117 13.59 -6.14 21.93
CA ASN A 117 12.22 -5.66 22.06
C ASN A 117 12.03 -4.30 21.38
N ILE A 118 10.85 -4.08 20.81
CA ILE A 118 10.52 -2.81 20.15
C ILE A 118 10.09 -1.78 21.20
N ALA A 119 10.72 -0.61 21.16
CA ALA A 119 10.38 0.55 21.97
C ALA A 119 9.06 1.19 21.53
N LEU A 120 8.15 1.34 22.49
CA LEU A 120 6.88 2.05 22.34
C LEU A 120 6.89 3.35 23.16
N SER A 121 5.95 4.24 22.86
CA SER A 121 5.73 5.49 23.56
C SER A 121 5.37 5.24 25.01
N GLY A 122 5.95 6.04 25.90
CA GLY A 122 5.83 5.87 27.36
C GLY A 122 7.10 5.29 27.98
N ARG A 123 7.30 5.57 29.27
CA ARG A 123 8.50 5.15 30.00
C ARG A 123 8.51 3.62 30.14
N ASN A 124 9.61 2.98 29.72
CA ASN A 124 9.82 1.53 29.76
C ASN A 124 8.72 0.70 29.05
N ASN A 125 7.98 1.29 28.11
CA ASN A 125 6.97 0.56 27.35
C ASN A 125 7.65 -0.18 26.18
N ARG A 126 7.48 -1.50 26.12
CA ARG A 126 8.14 -2.37 25.14
C ARG A 126 7.16 -3.42 24.62
N LEU A 127 7.19 -3.66 23.31
CA LEU A 127 6.61 -4.85 22.71
C LEU A 127 7.60 -6.00 22.86
N ASP A 128 7.23 -7.00 23.66
CA ASP A 128 8.03 -8.23 23.83
C ASP A 128 8.11 -8.99 22.50
N CYS A 129 9.34 -9.13 22.00
CA CYS A 129 9.63 -9.76 20.73
C CYS A 129 10.35 -11.10 20.87
N SER A 130 10.50 -11.63 22.08
CA SER A 130 11.29 -12.85 22.37
C SER A 130 10.94 -14.04 21.47
N GLN A 131 9.64 -14.29 21.24
CA GLN A 131 9.15 -15.37 20.36
C GLN A 131 9.38 -15.11 18.86
N TYR A 132 9.71 -13.89 18.47
CA TYR A 132 9.91 -13.45 17.08
C TYR A 132 11.40 -13.34 16.72
N VAL A 133 12.30 -13.51 17.69
CA VAL A 133 13.76 -13.49 17.45
C VAL A 133 14.18 -14.74 16.66
N ASN A 134 14.76 -14.51 15.48
CA ASN A 134 15.17 -15.53 14.50
C ASN A 134 14.07 -16.57 14.23
N ALA A 135 12.81 -16.14 14.28
CA ALA A 135 11.64 -16.99 14.10
C ALA A 135 11.42 -17.36 12.62
N TRP A 136 12.46 -17.88 11.96
CA TRP A 136 12.44 -18.38 10.59
C TRP A 136 11.29 -19.35 10.29
N PRO A 137 10.87 -20.25 11.21
CA PRO A 137 9.72 -21.10 10.99
C PRO A 137 8.43 -20.34 10.66
N LEU A 138 8.26 -19.09 11.11
CA LEU A 138 7.09 -18.26 10.75
C LEU A 138 7.02 -17.96 9.25
N LEU A 139 8.18 -17.83 8.60
CA LEU A 139 8.26 -17.56 7.16
C LEU A 139 8.09 -18.84 6.32
N LEU A 140 8.50 -19.99 6.86
CA LEU A 140 8.58 -21.26 6.14
C LEU A 140 7.34 -22.14 6.31
N ASN A 141 6.71 -22.10 7.49
CA ASN A 141 5.56 -22.92 7.82
C ASN A 141 4.23 -22.22 7.51
N SER A 142 4.25 -21.03 6.91
CA SER A 142 3.03 -20.31 6.53
C SER A 142 2.19 -21.07 5.49
N SER A 143 2.75 -22.08 4.82
CA SER A 143 2.05 -23.01 3.95
C SER A 143 1.17 -24.04 4.69
N GLN A 144 1.41 -24.28 5.99
CA GLN A 144 0.59 -25.23 6.79
C GLN A 144 -0.77 -24.64 7.21
N PHE A 145 -0.92 -23.32 7.14
CA PHE A 145 -2.19 -22.65 7.35
C PHE A 145 -2.85 -22.46 5.97
N ASN A 146 -3.81 -23.34 5.65
CA ASN A 146 -4.69 -23.27 4.48
C ASN A 146 -5.48 -21.95 4.51
N LEU A 147 -4.84 -20.88 4.05
CA LEU A 147 -5.35 -19.51 4.04
C LEU A 147 -5.84 -19.18 2.63
N GLY A 148 -6.91 -19.85 2.17
CA GLY A 148 -7.68 -19.52 0.96
C GLY A 148 -6.90 -19.17 -0.31
N ASP A 149 -7.57 -18.52 -1.26
CA ASP A 149 -6.91 -17.88 -2.41
C ASP A 149 -6.18 -16.62 -1.91
N ARG A 150 -4.85 -16.67 -1.87
CA ARG A 150 -4.02 -15.51 -1.54
C ARG A 150 -3.93 -14.59 -2.75
N ASN A 151 -4.16 -13.31 -2.52
CA ASN A 151 -3.97 -12.28 -3.52
C ASN A 151 -2.48 -12.17 -3.88
N THR A 152 -2.22 -11.90 -5.15
CA THR A 152 -0.91 -11.44 -5.59
C THR A 152 -0.56 -10.09 -4.96
N ALA A 153 0.73 -9.73 -4.95
CA ALA A 153 1.16 -8.44 -4.45
C ALA A 153 0.59 -7.29 -5.30
N GLU A 154 0.45 -7.52 -6.60
CA GLU A 154 -0.20 -6.63 -7.56
C GLU A 154 -1.67 -6.37 -7.20
N GLU A 155 -2.46 -7.41 -6.95
CA GLU A 155 -3.87 -7.29 -6.54
C GLU A 155 -4.03 -6.62 -5.17
N SER A 156 -3.11 -6.91 -4.25
CA SER A 156 -3.11 -6.30 -2.93
C SER A 156 -2.81 -4.81 -3.03
N LEU A 157 -1.79 -4.43 -3.81
CA LEU A 157 -1.47 -3.01 -4.05
C LEU A 157 -2.59 -2.31 -4.84
N HIS A 158 -3.27 -3.01 -5.76
CA HIS A 158 -4.42 -2.46 -6.47
C HIS A 158 -5.52 -2.07 -5.50
N SER A 159 -5.83 -2.98 -4.56
CA SER A 159 -6.79 -2.76 -3.48
C SER A 159 -6.38 -1.61 -2.55
N VAL A 160 -5.08 -1.49 -2.23
CA VAL A 160 -4.54 -0.36 -1.46
C VAL A 160 -4.77 0.97 -2.16
N VAL A 161 -4.46 1.07 -3.45
CA VAL A 161 -4.64 2.31 -4.21
C VAL A 161 -6.14 2.65 -4.33
N GLN A 162 -7.00 1.66 -4.59
CA GLN A 162 -8.45 1.86 -4.59
C GLN A 162 -8.95 2.38 -3.23
N GLY A 163 -8.52 1.75 -2.13
CA GLY A 163 -8.86 2.17 -0.77
C GLY A 163 -8.44 3.60 -0.44
N ARG A 164 -7.21 3.98 -0.79
CA ARG A 164 -6.70 5.36 -0.65
C ARG A 164 -7.58 6.36 -1.40
N LEU A 165 -7.93 6.08 -2.67
CA LEU A 165 -8.77 6.96 -3.47
C LEU A 165 -10.19 7.10 -2.90
N LEU A 166 -10.77 6.02 -2.38
CA LEU A 166 -12.08 6.08 -1.71
C LEU A 166 -12.01 6.98 -0.47
N GLU A 167 -11.01 6.78 0.41
CA GLU A 167 -10.88 7.59 1.62
C GLU A 167 -10.57 9.07 1.34
N ILE A 168 -9.72 9.36 0.34
CA ILE A 168 -9.47 10.74 -0.11
C ILE A 168 -10.78 11.37 -0.63
N GLY A 169 -11.54 10.65 -1.46
CA GLY A 169 -12.82 11.13 -1.98
C GLY A 169 -13.81 11.45 -0.85
N ASN A 170 -13.94 10.53 0.11
CA ASN A 170 -14.80 10.70 1.28
C ASN A 170 -14.38 11.90 2.13
N ALA A 171 -13.08 12.05 2.41
CA ALA A 171 -12.55 13.18 3.18
C ALA A 171 -12.81 14.54 2.50
N ARG A 172 -12.92 14.55 1.17
CA ARG A 172 -13.26 15.73 0.37
C ARG A 172 -14.77 15.93 0.17
N GLY A 173 -15.60 15.10 0.79
CA GLY A 173 -17.07 15.21 0.74
C GLY A 173 -17.69 14.66 -0.55
N PHE A 174 -16.99 13.84 -1.32
CA PHE A 174 -17.57 13.13 -2.45
C PHE A 174 -18.28 11.86 -2.00
N GLN A 175 -19.25 11.44 -2.80
CA GLN A 175 -19.83 10.12 -2.74
C GLN A 175 -19.01 9.18 -3.62
N THR A 176 -18.55 8.06 -3.08
CA THR A 176 -17.53 7.22 -3.73
C THR A 176 -18.05 5.82 -4.02
N PHE A 177 -17.63 5.25 -5.15
CA PHE A 177 -18.00 3.91 -5.60
C PHE A 177 -16.77 3.14 -6.10
N CYS A 178 -16.77 1.83 -5.88
CA CYS A 178 -15.85 0.87 -6.50
C CYS A 178 -16.56 -0.46 -6.80
N PRO A 179 -16.18 -1.20 -7.86
CA PRO A 179 -16.75 -2.51 -8.18
C PRO A 179 -16.30 -3.63 -7.23
N ASN A 180 -15.05 -3.58 -6.77
CA ASN A 180 -14.37 -4.67 -6.04
C ASN A 180 -14.74 -4.71 -4.55
N LYS A 181 -16.02 -5.00 -4.23
CA LYS A 181 -16.58 -4.90 -2.88
C LYS A 181 -15.91 -5.76 -1.80
N SER A 182 -15.40 -6.94 -2.16
CA SER A 182 -14.86 -7.92 -1.20
C SER A 182 -13.37 -7.73 -0.90
N LYS A 183 -12.64 -7.00 -1.74
CA LYS A 183 -11.22 -6.72 -1.54
C LYS A 183 -11.04 -5.85 -0.29
N LYS A 184 -9.86 -5.92 0.32
CA LYS A 184 -9.58 -5.25 1.60
C LYS A 184 -8.52 -4.17 1.44
N PHE A 185 -8.67 -3.12 2.25
CA PHE A 185 -7.67 -2.10 2.51
C PHE A 185 -7.67 -1.81 4.01
N ASN A 186 -6.52 -1.94 4.66
CA ASN A 186 -6.34 -1.78 6.11
C ASN A 186 -7.38 -2.58 6.92
N ASP A 187 -7.50 -3.87 6.61
CA ASP A 187 -8.45 -4.84 7.17
C ASP A 187 -9.95 -4.56 6.97
N ARG A 188 -10.30 -3.45 6.32
CA ARG A 188 -11.68 -3.09 5.98
C ARG A 188 -11.99 -3.48 4.54
N LYS A 189 -13.20 -3.97 4.28
CA LYS A 189 -13.62 -4.22 2.89
C LYS A 189 -13.80 -2.90 2.15
N LEU A 190 -13.49 -2.86 0.85
CA LEU A 190 -13.73 -1.65 0.06
C LEU A 190 -15.21 -1.23 0.07
N SER A 191 -16.15 -2.16 0.20
CA SER A 191 -17.58 -1.85 0.39
C SER A 191 -17.92 -1.14 1.70
N GLU A 192 -17.08 -1.27 2.73
CA GLU A 192 -17.21 -0.58 4.03
C GLU A 192 -16.57 0.82 4.00
N ILE A 193 -15.84 1.14 2.93
CA ILE A 193 -15.17 2.42 2.71
C ILE A 193 -15.94 3.25 1.68
N ALA A 194 -16.35 2.63 0.57
CA ALA A 194 -17.18 3.26 -0.45
C ALA A 194 -18.52 3.73 0.15
N THR A 195 -18.92 4.96 -0.15
CA THR A 195 -20.19 5.49 0.38
C THR A 195 -21.39 5.03 -0.44
N LEU A 196 -21.19 4.73 -1.73
CA LEU A 196 -22.21 4.22 -2.63
C LEU A 196 -22.11 2.71 -2.78
N GLN A 197 -23.17 2.00 -2.42
CA GLN A 197 -23.24 0.54 -2.57
C GLN A 197 -23.58 0.10 -4.00
N THR A 198 -24.17 0.99 -4.79
CA THR A 198 -24.51 0.76 -6.20
C THR A 198 -24.00 1.92 -7.04
N CYS A 199 -23.52 1.63 -8.24
CA CYS A 199 -23.11 2.66 -9.18
C CYS A 199 -24.36 3.42 -9.68
N PRO A 200 -24.41 4.75 -9.56
CA PRO A 200 -25.46 5.55 -10.18
C PRO A 200 -25.55 5.31 -11.69
N THR A 201 -26.75 5.39 -12.25
CA THR A 201 -26.97 5.43 -13.71
C THR A 201 -26.84 6.86 -14.20
N LEU A 202 -26.15 7.05 -15.33
CA LEU A 202 -25.97 8.36 -15.94
C LEU A 202 -26.58 8.36 -17.35
N GLN A 203 -27.12 9.50 -17.78
CA GLN A 203 -27.92 9.60 -19.02
C GLN A 203 -27.12 9.27 -20.29
N PHE A 204 -25.86 9.72 -20.36
CA PHE A 204 -24.97 9.61 -21.51
C PHE A 204 -23.81 8.64 -21.26
N SER A 205 -24.01 7.59 -20.46
CA SER A 205 -22.99 6.58 -20.20
C SER A 205 -23.60 5.18 -20.13
N GLU A 206 -22.89 4.21 -20.68
CA GLU A 206 -23.25 2.80 -20.61
C GLU A 206 -23.00 2.28 -19.20
N HIS A 207 -24.08 2.00 -18.45
CA HIS A 207 -24.00 1.66 -17.03
C HIS A 207 -23.12 0.42 -16.76
N ASP A 208 -23.16 -0.56 -17.66
CA ASP A 208 -22.36 -1.78 -17.54
C ASP A 208 -20.85 -1.54 -17.65
N VAL A 209 -20.46 -0.52 -18.41
CA VAL A 209 -19.06 -0.09 -18.55
C VAL A 209 -18.67 0.82 -17.39
N LEU A 210 -19.53 1.79 -17.06
CA LEU A 210 -19.35 2.75 -15.98
C LEU A 210 -19.07 2.03 -14.65
N ARG A 211 -19.89 1.03 -14.30
CA ARG A 211 -19.78 0.32 -13.03
C ARG A 211 -18.53 -0.54 -12.89
N GLN A 212 -17.75 -0.71 -13.97
CA GLN A 212 -16.48 -1.44 -13.96
C GLN A 212 -15.26 -0.53 -13.78
N ILE A 213 -15.42 0.79 -13.77
CA ILE A 213 -14.33 1.72 -13.47
C ILE A 213 -13.88 1.54 -12.02
N ASP A 214 -12.57 1.43 -11.79
CA ASP A 214 -12.00 1.05 -10.50
C ASP A 214 -12.46 1.93 -9.33
N VAL A 215 -12.46 3.25 -9.50
CA VAL A 215 -13.02 4.19 -8.51
C VAL A 215 -13.74 5.34 -9.21
N LEU A 216 -14.93 5.66 -8.72
CA LEU A 216 -15.73 6.80 -9.17
C LEU A 216 -16.06 7.71 -8.00
N TRP A 217 -15.94 9.02 -8.21
CA TRP A 217 -16.39 10.04 -7.27
C TRP A 217 -17.55 10.82 -7.88
N PHE A 218 -18.57 11.05 -7.06
CA PHE A 218 -19.77 11.79 -7.40
C PHE A 218 -20.00 12.92 -6.41
N ARG A 219 -20.61 13.98 -6.89
CA ARG A 219 -21.24 15.01 -6.06
C ARG A 219 -22.73 14.73 -5.96
N GLU A 220 -23.24 14.73 -4.76
CA GLU A 220 -24.68 14.63 -4.50
C GLU A 220 -25.35 16.00 -4.77
N LYS A 221 -26.41 16.01 -5.58
CA LYS A 221 -27.21 17.20 -5.86
C LYS A 221 -28.69 16.85 -5.86
N GLY A 222 -29.34 17.04 -4.71
CA GLY A 222 -30.71 16.58 -4.51
C GLY A 222 -30.76 15.06 -4.57
N GLN A 223 -31.59 14.50 -5.46
CA GLN A 223 -31.70 13.05 -5.65
C GLN A 223 -30.75 12.49 -6.73
N ASN A 224 -29.91 13.34 -7.31
CA ASN A 224 -29.02 12.98 -8.43
C ASN A 224 -27.55 12.93 -7.99
N PHE A 225 -26.76 12.11 -8.70
CA PHE A 225 -25.32 12.04 -8.55
C PHE A 225 -24.64 12.56 -9.81
N ILE A 226 -23.79 13.58 -9.66
CA ILE A 226 -23.01 14.17 -10.75
C ILE A 226 -21.60 13.56 -10.69
N PRO A 227 -21.11 12.88 -11.73
CA PRO A 227 -19.74 12.35 -11.72
C PRO A 227 -18.73 13.51 -11.72
N GLU A 228 -17.65 13.38 -10.95
CA GLU A 228 -16.62 14.42 -10.80
C GLU A 228 -15.22 13.89 -11.14
N CYS A 229 -14.92 12.66 -10.74
CA CYS A 229 -13.65 11.99 -11.03
C CYS A 229 -13.87 10.51 -11.35
N ALA A 230 -13.08 10.00 -12.28
CA ALA A 230 -12.95 8.57 -12.57
C ALA A 230 -11.47 8.19 -12.51
N PHE A 231 -11.17 7.04 -11.91
CA PHE A 231 -9.82 6.55 -11.73
C PHE A 231 -9.73 5.11 -12.22
N GLU A 232 -8.68 4.82 -12.98
CA GLU A 232 -8.27 3.47 -13.38
C GLU A 232 -6.87 3.19 -12.83
N VAL A 233 -6.74 2.10 -12.08
CA VAL A 233 -5.50 1.71 -11.41
C VAL A 233 -4.85 0.57 -12.18
N GLU A 234 -3.72 0.85 -12.81
CA GLU A 234 -3.05 -0.05 -13.75
C GLU A 234 -1.72 -0.54 -13.18
N LEU A 235 -1.78 -1.67 -12.45
CA LEU A 235 -0.60 -2.33 -11.87
C LEU A 235 -0.16 -3.58 -12.64
N SER A 236 -1.12 -4.29 -13.26
CA SER A 236 -0.86 -5.50 -14.04
C SER A 236 -1.64 -5.49 -15.34
N THR A 237 -0.93 -5.15 -16.42
CA THR A 237 -1.29 -5.35 -17.84
C THR A 237 -2.78 -5.14 -18.23
N GLY A 238 -3.28 -3.90 -18.19
CA GLY A 238 -4.64 -3.63 -18.67
C GLY A 238 -4.93 -2.25 -19.29
N MET A 239 -3.96 -1.34 -19.37
CA MET A 239 -4.21 0.11 -19.61
C MET A 239 -5.15 0.50 -20.75
N TRP A 240 -5.15 -0.25 -21.86
CA TRP A 240 -6.12 -0.05 -22.94
C TRP A 240 -7.56 -0.25 -22.49
N SER A 241 -7.80 -1.29 -21.70
CA SER A 241 -9.13 -1.61 -21.16
C SER A 241 -9.60 -0.55 -20.17
N GLY A 242 -8.74 -0.07 -19.26
CA GLY A 242 -9.09 0.98 -18.32
C GLY A 242 -9.43 2.31 -19.01
N VAL A 243 -8.57 2.74 -19.94
CA VAL A 243 -8.84 3.94 -20.76
C VAL A 243 -10.15 3.79 -21.55
N GLY A 244 -10.37 2.63 -22.17
CA GLY A 244 -11.61 2.32 -22.89
C GLY A 244 -12.85 2.37 -22.00
N ARG A 245 -12.78 1.87 -20.75
CA ARG A 245 -13.89 1.97 -19.79
C ARG A 245 -14.21 3.42 -19.47
N MET A 246 -13.20 4.24 -19.14
CA MET A 246 -13.40 5.65 -18.82
C MET A 246 -13.89 6.49 -20.01
N ALA A 247 -13.72 6.04 -21.25
CA ALA A 247 -14.24 6.72 -22.43
C ALA A 247 -15.78 6.86 -22.43
N THR A 248 -16.50 6.03 -21.67
CA THR A 248 -17.96 6.21 -21.47
C THR A 248 -18.32 7.54 -20.78
N LEU A 249 -17.35 8.21 -20.14
CA LEU A 249 -17.53 9.50 -19.48
C LEU A 249 -17.05 10.69 -20.32
N ILE A 250 -16.67 10.48 -21.59
CA ILE A 250 -16.02 11.51 -22.39
C ILE A 250 -16.91 12.74 -22.64
N ASP A 251 -18.22 12.55 -22.77
CA ASP A 251 -19.19 13.63 -22.97
C ASP A 251 -19.45 14.45 -21.69
N TYR A 252 -19.08 13.92 -20.52
CA TYR A 252 -19.14 14.65 -19.26
C TYR A 252 -17.90 15.51 -19.10
N THR A 253 -17.94 16.72 -19.67
CA THR A 253 -16.80 17.65 -19.70
C THR A 253 -16.28 18.07 -18.32
N ASN A 254 -17.11 17.99 -17.28
CA ASN A 254 -16.74 18.29 -15.90
C ASN A 254 -15.96 17.14 -15.23
N VAL A 255 -15.99 15.92 -15.78
CA VAL A 255 -15.34 14.75 -15.17
C VAL A 255 -13.86 14.72 -15.52
N ARG A 256 -13.04 14.58 -14.49
CA ARG A 256 -11.59 14.35 -14.62
C ARG A 256 -11.29 12.86 -14.68
N LEU A 257 -10.56 12.44 -15.71
CA LEU A 257 -10.22 11.04 -15.97
C LEU A 257 -8.76 10.79 -15.60
N PHE A 258 -8.50 9.91 -14.65
CA PHE A 258 -7.17 9.65 -14.12
C PHE A 258 -6.74 8.20 -14.39
N VAL A 259 -5.55 8.05 -14.97
CA VAL A 259 -4.88 6.75 -15.11
C VAL A 259 -3.73 6.70 -14.12
N ILE A 260 -3.81 5.79 -13.16
CA ILE A 260 -2.81 5.62 -12.10
C ILE A 260 -1.91 4.45 -12.46
N SER A 261 -0.64 4.70 -12.72
CA SER A 261 0.34 3.63 -13.00
C SER A 261 1.78 4.11 -12.83
N SER A 262 2.71 3.16 -12.71
CA SER A 262 4.16 3.42 -12.78
C SER A 262 4.69 3.46 -14.23
N GLU A 263 3.90 3.00 -15.21
CA GLU A 263 4.32 2.75 -16.59
C GLU A 263 4.03 3.93 -17.54
N GLN A 264 4.72 5.07 -17.34
CA GLN A 264 4.54 6.29 -18.14
C GLN A 264 4.65 6.04 -19.66
N ARG A 265 5.60 5.19 -20.08
CA ARG A 265 5.81 4.89 -21.50
C ARG A 265 4.61 4.18 -22.11
N LYS A 266 4.03 3.22 -21.38
CA LYS A 266 2.83 2.51 -21.81
C LYS A 266 1.64 3.46 -21.87
N TYR A 267 1.50 4.36 -20.90
CA TYR A 267 0.50 5.43 -20.93
C TYR A 267 0.59 6.27 -22.19
N GLN A 268 1.78 6.74 -22.55
CA GLN A 268 1.95 7.53 -23.75
C GLN A 268 1.59 6.75 -25.03
N GLN A 269 1.93 5.46 -25.09
CA GLN A 269 1.56 4.59 -26.21
C GLN A 269 0.03 4.45 -26.36
N VAL A 270 -0.69 4.23 -25.25
CA VAL A 270 -2.16 4.15 -25.27
C VAL A 270 -2.75 5.49 -25.70
N MET A 271 -2.32 6.58 -25.08
CA MET A 271 -2.82 7.93 -25.39
C MET A 271 -2.61 8.34 -26.85
N ASN A 272 -1.46 7.98 -27.44
CA ASN A 272 -1.20 8.27 -28.85
C ASN A 272 -2.21 7.60 -29.80
N ALA A 273 -2.80 6.47 -29.42
CA ALA A 273 -3.85 5.81 -30.19
C ALA A 273 -5.26 6.37 -29.91
N TYR A 274 -5.45 7.06 -28.79
CA TYR A 274 -6.66 7.82 -28.45
C TYR A 274 -6.42 9.33 -28.58
N ALA A 275 -5.76 9.75 -29.67
CA ALA A 275 -5.25 11.11 -29.84
C ALA A 275 -6.32 12.21 -29.67
N ASP A 276 -7.54 11.96 -30.16
CA ASP A 276 -8.66 12.91 -30.09
C ASP A 276 -9.08 13.25 -28.65
N PHE A 277 -8.82 12.34 -27.70
CA PHE A 277 -9.26 12.45 -26.32
C PHE A 277 -8.11 12.44 -25.31
N GLN A 278 -6.86 12.34 -25.74
CA GLN A 278 -5.69 12.30 -24.86
C GLN A 278 -5.69 13.45 -23.84
N ALA A 279 -6.09 14.66 -24.24
CA ALA A 279 -6.13 15.83 -23.36
C ALA A 279 -7.13 15.71 -22.19
N ARG A 280 -8.08 14.75 -22.25
CA ARG A 280 -9.05 14.48 -21.17
C ARG A 280 -8.49 13.57 -20.08
N TYR A 281 -7.43 12.83 -20.35
CA TYR A 281 -6.81 11.91 -19.41
C TYR A 281 -5.60 12.53 -18.73
N THR A 282 -5.48 12.30 -17.43
CA THR A 282 -4.32 12.69 -16.63
C THR A 282 -3.65 11.44 -16.09
N HIS A 283 -2.35 11.30 -16.35
CA HIS A 283 -1.54 10.25 -15.74
C HIS A 283 -1.10 10.67 -14.34
N ILE A 284 -1.17 9.74 -13.39
CA ILE A 284 -0.65 9.90 -12.04
C ILE A 284 0.25 8.71 -11.73
N GLN A 285 1.46 8.98 -11.23
CA GLN A 285 2.33 7.93 -10.70
C GLN A 285 1.72 7.32 -9.45
N THR A 286 1.70 5.99 -9.36
CA THR A 286 1.06 5.26 -8.26
C THR A 286 1.50 5.77 -6.88
N GLU A 287 2.77 6.14 -6.72
CA GLU A 287 3.30 6.57 -5.43
C GLU A 287 2.78 7.93 -4.98
N LEU A 288 2.44 8.83 -5.93
CA LEU A 288 1.86 10.13 -5.60
C LEU A 288 0.48 9.99 -4.96
N VAL A 289 -0.25 8.90 -5.22
CA VAL A 289 -1.52 8.60 -4.53
C VAL A 289 -1.26 8.25 -3.06
N GLY A 290 -0.19 7.51 -2.78
CA GLY A 290 0.26 7.23 -1.42
C GLY A 290 0.66 8.50 -0.67
N GLU A 291 1.48 9.35 -1.30
CA GLU A 291 1.89 10.64 -0.71
C GLU A 291 0.71 11.58 -0.46
N LEU A 292 -0.24 11.65 -1.41
CA LEU A 292 -1.45 12.45 -1.23
C LEU A 292 -2.31 11.92 -0.07
N TYR A 293 -2.49 10.60 0.01
CA TYR A 293 -3.24 9.99 1.10
C TYR A 293 -2.60 10.29 2.46
N ALA A 294 -1.26 10.24 2.56
CA ALA A 294 -0.50 10.64 3.74
C ALA A 294 -0.85 12.05 4.20
N ALA A 295 -0.81 12.98 3.24
CA ALA A 295 -1.03 14.39 3.48
C ALA A 295 -2.47 14.65 3.93
N GLU A 296 -3.45 13.95 3.36
CA GLU A 296 -4.86 14.03 3.75
C GLU A 296 -5.10 13.50 5.16
N LEU A 297 -4.46 12.39 5.55
CA LEU A 297 -4.54 11.88 6.93
C LEU A 297 -3.96 12.87 7.94
N ASN A 298 -2.76 13.41 7.65
CA ASN A 298 -2.13 14.41 8.51
C ASN A 298 -2.98 15.69 8.60
N LEU A 299 -3.53 16.16 7.48
CA LEU A 299 -4.43 17.32 7.47
C LEU A 299 -5.69 17.07 8.31
N LYS A 300 -6.27 15.87 8.21
CA LYS A 300 -7.42 15.46 9.02
C LYS A 300 -7.07 15.46 10.51
N GLU A 301 -5.93 14.93 10.90
CA GLU A 301 -5.48 14.94 12.30
C GLU A 301 -5.26 16.37 12.80
N LEU A 302 -4.59 17.21 12.02
CA LEU A 302 -4.36 18.61 12.36
C LEU A 302 -5.67 19.37 12.55
N ARG A 303 -6.66 19.17 11.67
CA ARG A 303 -8.01 19.76 11.82
C ARG A 303 -8.64 19.38 13.16
N VAL A 304 -8.62 18.10 13.52
CA VAL A 304 -9.12 17.63 14.82
C VAL A 304 -8.38 18.30 15.99
N GLN A 305 -7.04 18.37 15.94
CA GLN A 305 -6.22 18.96 17.00
C GLN A 305 -6.55 20.45 17.24
N ILE A 306 -6.92 21.19 16.20
CA ILE A 306 -7.27 22.61 16.30
C ILE A 306 -8.79 22.88 16.37
N GLY A 307 -9.61 21.83 16.36
CA GLY A 307 -11.08 21.94 16.44
C GLY A 307 -11.77 22.41 15.16
N LEU A 308 -11.22 22.09 13.98
CA LEU A 308 -11.84 22.31 12.66
C LEU A 308 -12.43 21.04 12.07
#